data_AF-A0A963L8C3-F1
#
_entry.id   AF-A0A963L8C3-F1
#
_cell.length_a   1.000
_cell.length_b   1.000
_cell.length_c   1.000
_cell.angle_alpha   90.00
_cell.angle_beta   90.00
_cell.angle_gamma   90.00
#
_symmetry.space_group_name_H-M   'P 1'
#
loop_
_entity.id
_entity.type
_entity.pdbx_description
1 polymer ?
#
loop_
_entity_poly.entity_id
_entity_poly.type
_entity_poly.pdbx_seq_one_letter_code
_entity_poly.pdbx_strand_id
1 'polypeptide(L)'
;MASSLPVPGKRFVIGVPYVWLFVFFLLPFLILAYISFVDMGESISPFKPLWDPETGILHLKYENYWDIFRNADSGGVLFQTLYIEAYLRSIWYALLTALLCLVIGYPFAYFIARSSPAVRPALLMMVMLPFWTSFLLRVYAWKGILADQGVLNKLLMMLGIIDEPIQMLYTNVSMLVGMTYVYLP
;
A
#
# COMPACT_ATOMS: atom_id res chain seq x y z
N MET A 1 -55.94 28.10 -11.71
CA MET A 1 -55.22 27.23 -12.66
C MET A 1 -53.74 27.28 -12.28
N ALA A 2 -53.34 26.48 -11.29
CA ALA A 2 -51.97 26.49 -10.75
C ALA A 2 -51.17 25.36 -11.40
N SER A 3 -50.29 25.71 -12.33
CA SER A 3 -49.35 24.79 -12.96
C SER A 3 -48.21 24.49 -11.98
N SER A 4 -48.22 23.29 -11.40
CA SER A 4 -47.10 22.77 -10.60
C SER A 4 -45.89 22.55 -11.51
N LEU A 5 -44.89 23.44 -11.43
CA LEU A 5 -43.59 23.24 -12.06
C LEU A 5 -42.97 21.95 -11.47
N PRO A 6 -42.55 20.97 -12.30
CA PRO A 6 -41.93 19.76 -11.82
C PRO A 6 -40.54 20.11 -11.31
N VAL A 7 -40.39 20.22 -9.99
CA VAL A 7 -39.13 20.61 -9.36
C VAL A 7 -38.06 19.57 -9.76
N PRO A 8 -36.99 19.91 -10.51
CA PRO A 8 -35.91 18.98 -10.83
C PRO A 8 -34.98 18.77 -9.60
N GLY A 9 -35.50 18.93 -8.39
CA GLY A 9 -34.70 19.28 -7.21
C GLY A 9 -33.88 18.12 -6.65
N LYS A 10 -34.46 16.93 -6.47
CA LYS A 10 -33.78 15.86 -5.70
C LYS A 10 -32.68 15.16 -6.49
N ARG A 11 -32.94 14.76 -7.74
CA ARG A 11 -31.96 14.02 -8.56
C ARG A 11 -30.82 14.90 -9.05
N PHE A 12 -31.07 16.19 -9.30
CA PHE A 12 -30.04 17.12 -9.73
C PHE A 12 -29.11 17.51 -8.58
N VAL A 13 -29.68 17.84 -7.41
CA VAL A 13 -28.90 18.19 -6.20
C VAL A 13 -28.03 17.02 -5.73
N ILE A 14 -28.50 15.78 -5.90
CA ILE A 14 -27.69 14.59 -5.62
C ILE A 14 -26.72 14.31 -6.76
N GLY A 15 -27.15 14.43 -8.02
CA GLY A 15 -26.37 14.07 -9.20
C GLY A 15 -25.11 14.92 -9.38
N VAL A 16 -25.16 16.22 -9.09
CA VAL A 16 -24.00 17.12 -9.27
C VAL A 16 -22.80 16.70 -8.40
N PRO A 17 -22.93 16.49 -7.07
CA PRO A 17 -21.84 15.94 -6.26
C PRO A 17 -21.32 14.58 -6.72
N TYR A 18 -22.20 13.66 -7.15
CA TYR A 18 -21.77 12.34 -7.62
C TYR A 18 -20.99 12.42 -8.93
N VAL A 19 -21.42 13.25 -9.87
CA VAL A 19 -20.67 13.50 -11.13
C VAL A 19 -19.33 14.13 -10.80
N TRP A 20 -19.29 15.11 -9.89
CA TRP A 20 -18.04 15.71 -9.44
C TRP A 20 -17.09 14.68 -8.83
N LEU A 21 -17.57 13.85 -7.88
CA LEU A 21 -16.78 12.79 -7.27
C LEU A 21 -16.30 11.78 -8.32
N PHE A 22 -17.18 11.36 -9.22
CA PHE A 22 -16.81 10.43 -10.29
C PHE A 22 -15.70 10.99 -11.17
N VAL A 23 -15.81 12.24 -11.64
CA VAL A 23 -14.77 12.89 -12.45
C VAL A 23 -13.49 13.03 -11.66
N PHE A 24 -13.56 13.52 -10.42
CA PHE A 24 -12.39 13.72 -9.56
C PHE A 24 -11.62 12.42 -9.31
N PHE A 25 -12.32 11.32 -9.05
CA PHE A 25 -11.69 10.01 -8.85
C PHE A 25 -11.23 9.37 -10.16
N LEU A 26 -11.95 9.58 -11.27
CA LEU A 26 -11.61 8.97 -12.57
C LEU A 26 -10.41 9.66 -13.24
N LEU A 27 -10.26 10.97 -13.06
CA LEU A 27 -9.22 11.79 -13.68
C LEU A 27 -7.79 11.23 -13.45
N PRO A 28 -7.32 10.90 -12.24
CA PRO A 28 -5.98 10.35 -12.06
C PRO A 28 -5.79 8.99 -12.78
N PHE A 29 -6.83 8.16 -12.89
CA PHE A 29 -6.76 6.91 -13.66
C PHE A 29 -6.67 7.17 -15.16
N LEU A 30 -7.38 8.18 -15.68
CA LEU A 30 -7.25 8.58 -17.09
C LEU A 30 -5.87 9.13 -17.40
N ILE A 31 -5.28 9.91 -16.50
CA ILE A 31 -3.90 10.38 -16.62
C ILE A 31 -2.94 9.19 -16.62
N LEU A 32 -3.11 8.23 -15.70
CA LEU A 32 -2.27 7.04 -15.65
C LEU A 32 -2.40 6.19 -16.93
N ALA A 33 -3.63 6.02 -17.43
CA ALA A 33 -3.90 5.35 -18.69
C ALA A 33 -3.21 6.07 -19.86
N TYR A 34 -3.31 7.40 -19.93
CA TYR A 34 -2.59 8.19 -20.94
C TYR A 34 -1.07 7.96 -20.85
N ILE A 35 -0.47 8.11 -19.65
CA ILE A 35 0.97 7.92 -19.43
C ILE A 35 1.43 6.51 -19.81
N SER A 36 0.61 5.48 -19.58
CA SER A 36 0.97 4.09 -19.89
C SER A 36 1.29 3.85 -21.37
N PHE A 37 0.73 4.67 -22.27
CA PHE A 37 0.95 4.56 -23.72
C PHE A 37 2.01 5.54 -24.25
N VAL A 38 2.57 6.40 -23.39
CA VAL A 38 3.49 7.48 -23.77
C VAL A 38 4.95 7.06 -23.64
N ASP A 39 5.78 7.55 -24.56
CA ASP A 39 7.25 7.52 -24.46
C ASP A 39 7.80 8.58 -23.50
N MET A 40 8.85 8.21 -22.76
CA MET A 40 9.63 9.17 -21.98
C MET A 40 10.32 10.16 -22.94
N GLY A 41 10.04 11.44 -22.76
CA GLY A 41 10.57 12.52 -23.60
C GLY A 41 11.96 12.98 -23.20
N GLU A 42 12.52 13.88 -24.01
CA GLU A 42 13.77 14.55 -23.68
C GLU A 42 13.56 15.63 -22.60
N SER A 43 14.63 16.00 -21.91
CA SER A 43 14.71 16.69 -20.61
C SER A 43 13.79 17.90 -20.35
N ILE A 44 13.19 18.51 -21.37
CA ILE A 44 12.27 19.65 -21.25
C ILE A 44 10.81 19.18 -21.01
N SER A 45 10.40 18.05 -21.58
CA SER A 45 9.07 17.47 -21.39
C SER A 45 9.19 15.98 -21.04
N PRO A 46 8.83 15.55 -19.82
CA PRO A 46 9.07 14.18 -19.38
C PRO A 46 8.30 13.12 -20.20
N PHE A 47 7.25 13.52 -20.92
CA PHE A 47 6.35 12.64 -21.68
C PHE A 47 6.16 13.20 -23.09
N LYS A 48 6.45 12.41 -24.14
CA LYS A 48 6.17 12.80 -25.53
C LYS A 48 4.65 12.78 -25.78
N PRO A 49 4.07 13.78 -26.46
CA PRO A 49 2.67 13.71 -26.86
C PRO A 49 2.38 12.45 -27.68
N LEU A 50 1.26 11.78 -27.41
CA LEU A 50 0.81 10.62 -28.20
C LEU A 50 0.54 10.98 -29.67
N TRP A 51 0.19 12.25 -29.89
CA TRP A 51 -0.08 12.81 -31.19
C TRP A 51 1.06 13.76 -31.54
N ASP A 52 1.82 13.44 -32.57
CA ASP A 52 2.82 14.34 -33.13
C ASP A 52 2.14 15.32 -34.11
N PRO A 53 2.06 16.63 -33.79
CA PRO A 53 1.43 17.62 -34.67
C PRO A 53 2.12 17.78 -36.01
N GLU A 54 3.41 17.41 -36.11
CA GLU A 54 4.22 17.60 -37.31
C GLU A 54 4.07 16.44 -38.30
N THR A 55 4.01 15.20 -37.81
CA THR A 55 3.85 14.00 -38.64
C THR A 55 2.41 13.53 -38.77
N GLY A 56 1.51 13.96 -37.88
CA GLY A 56 0.11 13.53 -37.84
C GLY A 56 -0.08 12.06 -37.45
N ILE A 57 0.99 11.41 -36.97
CA ILE A 57 0.99 9.99 -36.59
C ILE A 57 0.75 9.89 -35.08
N LEU A 58 -0.09 8.93 -34.72
CA LEU A 58 -0.36 8.57 -33.35
C LEU A 58 0.61 7.45 -32.93
N HIS A 59 1.51 7.74 -31.99
CA HIS A 59 2.50 6.81 -31.48
C HIS A 59 2.02 6.21 -30.15
N LEU A 60 1.67 4.93 -30.17
CA LEU A 60 1.28 4.17 -28.97
C LEU A 60 2.39 3.18 -28.62
N LYS A 61 2.97 3.34 -27.44
CA LYS A 61 4.03 2.44 -26.96
C LYS A 61 3.46 1.24 -26.23
N TYR A 62 3.12 0.20 -26.98
CA TYR A 62 2.69 -1.08 -26.40
C TYR A 62 3.83 -1.87 -25.74
N GLU A 63 5.08 -1.54 -26.06
CA GLU A 63 6.26 -2.20 -25.50
C GLU A 63 6.33 -2.10 -23.98
N ASN A 64 5.86 -0.99 -23.39
CA ASN A 64 5.80 -0.79 -21.93
C ASN A 64 5.10 -1.94 -21.19
N TYR A 65 4.05 -2.52 -21.80
CA TYR A 65 3.31 -3.63 -21.20
C TYR A 65 4.04 -4.95 -21.33
N TRP A 66 4.78 -5.10 -22.42
CA TRP A 66 5.45 -6.33 -22.75
C TRP A 66 6.79 -6.45 -21.99
N ASP A 67 7.42 -5.31 -21.68
CA ASP A 67 8.58 -5.20 -20.79
C ASP A 67 8.29 -5.66 -19.36
N ILE A 68 7.02 -5.63 -18.92
CA ILE A 68 6.60 -6.20 -17.63
C ILE A 68 6.86 -7.72 -17.62
N PHE A 69 6.69 -8.41 -18.75
CA PHE A 69 6.75 -9.87 -18.82
C PHE A 69 8.05 -10.40 -19.42
N ARG A 70 8.73 -9.62 -20.25
CA ARG A 70 10.05 -9.95 -20.80
C ARG A 70 11.00 -8.75 -20.72
N ASN A 71 12.15 -8.94 -20.09
CA ASN A 71 13.23 -7.97 -20.21
C ASN A 71 14.11 -8.35 -21.41
N ALA A 72 14.29 -7.41 -22.35
CA ALA A 72 15.19 -7.57 -23.49
C ALA A 72 16.63 -7.85 -23.03
N ASP A 73 17.05 -7.23 -21.92
CA ASP A 73 18.39 -7.38 -21.34
C ASP A 73 18.65 -8.76 -20.72
N SER A 74 17.60 -9.49 -20.31
CA SER A 74 17.70 -10.80 -19.65
C SER A 74 17.66 -11.98 -20.64
N GLY A 75 17.94 -11.74 -21.93
CA GLY A 75 17.94 -12.77 -22.96
C GLY A 75 16.56 -13.29 -23.36
N GLY A 76 15.49 -12.57 -23.01
CA GLY A 76 14.11 -12.89 -23.42
C GLY A 76 13.42 -13.98 -22.59
N VAL A 77 13.92 -14.30 -21.39
CA VAL A 77 13.24 -15.26 -20.51
C VAL A 77 11.94 -14.65 -19.97
N LEU A 78 10.83 -15.33 -20.23
CA LEU A 78 9.51 -14.92 -19.76
C LEU A 78 9.44 -15.01 -18.22
N PHE A 79 8.79 -14.04 -17.60
CA PHE A 79 8.51 -13.97 -16.16
C PHE A 79 9.70 -13.71 -15.22
N GLN A 80 10.89 -13.41 -15.75
CA GLN A 80 12.08 -13.09 -14.96
C GLN A 80 12.39 -11.59 -14.99
N THR A 81 11.37 -10.76 -14.77
CA THR A 81 11.52 -9.30 -14.72
C THR A 81 11.47 -8.81 -13.28
N LEU A 82 12.10 -7.66 -13.03
CA LEU A 82 12.04 -6.99 -11.72
C LEU A 82 10.59 -6.72 -11.28
N TYR A 83 9.70 -6.41 -12.23
CA TYR A 83 8.29 -6.16 -11.96
C TYR A 83 7.58 -7.38 -11.41
N ILE A 84 7.78 -8.54 -12.04
CA ILE A 84 7.15 -9.79 -11.62
C ILE A 84 7.74 -10.28 -10.31
N GLU A 85 9.05 -10.18 -10.14
CA GLU A 85 9.70 -10.51 -8.88
C GLU A 85 9.18 -9.64 -7.74
N ALA A 86 9.13 -8.32 -7.91
CA ALA A 86 8.61 -7.40 -6.90
C ALA A 86 7.13 -7.67 -6.59
N TYR A 87 6.32 -8.00 -7.60
CA TYR A 87 4.91 -8.34 -7.44
C TYR A 87 4.72 -9.63 -6.64
N LEU A 88 5.43 -10.70 -7.00
CA LEU A 88 5.38 -11.97 -6.28
C LEU A 88 5.88 -11.84 -4.84
N ARG A 89 6.97 -11.10 -4.62
CA ARG A 89 7.45 -10.77 -3.27
C ARG A 89 6.37 -10.02 -2.48
N SER A 90 5.67 -9.06 -3.09
CA SER A 90 4.59 -8.31 -2.42
C SER A 90 3.42 -9.21 -2.03
N ILE A 91 2.99 -10.11 -2.91
CA ILE A 91 1.94 -11.11 -2.59
C ILE A 91 2.40 -12.00 -1.44
N TRP A 92 3.65 -12.47 -1.49
CA TRP A 92 4.22 -13.33 -0.46
C TRP A 92 4.21 -12.65 0.92
N TYR A 93 4.69 -11.40 1.00
CA TYR A 93 4.63 -10.60 2.22
C TYR A 93 3.20 -10.37 2.69
N ALA A 94 2.29 -10.00 1.79
CA ALA A 94 0.89 -9.78 2.14
C ALA A 94 0.24 -11.05 2.72
N LEU A 95 0.50 -12.21 2.12
CA LEU A 95 -0.02 -13.49 2.58
C LEU A 95 0.54 -13.86 3.96
N LEU A 96 1.86 -13.74 4.14
CA LEU A 96 2.49 -14.01 5.44
C LEU A 96 1.99 -13.05 6.52
N THR A 97 1.89 -11.77 6.22
CA THR A 97 1.34 -10.78 7.15
C THR A 97 -0.12 -11.10 7.50
N ALA A 98 -0.95 -11.45 6.52
CA ALA A 98 -2.35 -11.83 6.78
C ALA A 98 -2.44 -13.06 7.69
N LEU A 99 -1.60 -14.08 7.46
CA LEU A 99 -1.53 -15.27 8.33
C LEU A 99 -1.07 -14.91 9.75
N LEU A 100 -0.04 -14.08 9.90
CA LEU A 100 0.44 -13.64 11.21
C LEU A 100 -0.62 -12.82 11.95
N CYS A 101 -1.29 -11.90 11.27
CA CYS A 101 -2.41 -11.13 11.82
C CYS A 101 -3.56 -12.04 12.24
N LEU A 102 -3.86 -13.10 11.48
CA LEU A 102 -4.89 -14.07 11.85
C LEU A 102 -4.47 -14.87 13.08
N VAL A 103 -3.26 -15.42 13.09
CA VAL A 103 -2.73 -16.25 14.19
C VAL A 103 -2.63 -15.47 15.49
N ILE A 104 -2.26 -14.19 15.43
CA ILE A 104 -2.14 -13.33 16.61
C ILE A 104 -3.50 -12.73 16.95
N GLY A 105 -4.19 -12.10 16.00
CA GLY A 105 -5.44 -11.37 16.24
C GLY A 105 -6.61 -12.26 16.65
N TYR A 106 -6.70 -13.49 16.13
CA TYR A 106 -7.82 -14.40 16.43
C TYR A 106 -7.88 -14.78 17.93
N PRO A 107 -6.77 -15.22 18.58
CA PRO A 107 -6.75 -15.42 20.03
C PRO A 107 -7.21 -14.19 20.81
N PHE A 108 -6.68 -13.00 20.50
CA PHE A 108 -7.06 -11.76 21.19
C PHE A 108 -8.56 -11.47 21.05
N ALA A 109 -9.09 -11.53 19.82
CA ALA A 109 -10.51 -11.33 19.57
C ALA A 109 -11.38 -12.36 20.30
N TYR A 110 -10.96 -13.63 20.32
CA TYR A 110 -11.66 -14.70 21.02
C TYR A 110 -11.71 -14.49 22.54
N PHE A 111 -10.59 -14.09 23.17
CA PHE A 111 -10.55 -13.79 24.60
C PHE A 111 -11.38 -12.57 24.95
N ILE A 112 -11.34 -11.50 24.15
CA ILE A 112 -12.18 -10.31 24.35
C ILE A 112 -13.66 -10.66 24.19
N ALA A 113 -14.02 -11.49 23.21
CA ALA A 113 -15.38 -11.96 23.00
C ALA A 113 -15.90 -12.82 24.17
N ARG A 114 -15.03 -13.55 24.87
CA ARG A 114 -15.41 -14.36 26.05
C ARG A 114 -15.23 -13.66 27.40
N SER A 115 -14.66 -12.45 27.41
CA SER A 115 -14.45 -11.68 28.63
C SER A 115 -15.76 -11.18 29.24
N SER A 116 -15.75 -10.88 30.55
CA SER A 116 -16.94 -10.39 31.25
C SER A 116 -17.41 -9.04 30.67
N PRO A 117 -18.73 -8.75 30.68
CA PRO A 117 -19.26 -7.51 30.12
C PRO A 117 -18.66 -6.23 30.74
N ALA A 118 -18.19 -6.30 31.99
CA ALA A 118 -17.56 -5.19 32.69
C ALA A 118 -16.17 -4.83 32.15
N VAL A 119 -15.37 -5.82 31.71
CA VAL A 119 -13.98 -5.57 31.25
C VAL A 119 -13.86 -5.42 29.73
N ARG A 120 -14.85 -5.94 28.98
CA ARG A 120 -14.84 -5.89 27.51
C ARG A 120 -14.60 -4.48 26.93
N PRO A 121 -15.25 -3.40 27.42
CA PRO A 121 -15.00 -2.05 26.91
C PRO A 121 -13.54 -1.59 27.12
N ALA A 122 -12.95 -1.92 28.27
CA ALA A 122 -11.57 -1.56 28.59
C ALA A 122 -10.57 -2.31 27.69
N LEU A 123 -10.81 -3.61 27.44
CA LEU A 123 -9.98 -4.39 26.52
C LEU A 123 -10.07 -3.88 25.08
N LEU A 124 -11.28 -3.56 24.61
CA LEU A 124 -11.47 -2.95 23.28
C LEU A 124 -10.76 -1.60 23.17
N MET A 125 -10.84 -0.77 24.22
CA MET A 125 -10.11 0.50 24.26
C MET A 125 -8.60 0.28 24.14
N MET A 126 -8.04 -0.70 24.86
CA MET A 126 -6.59 -1.01 24.82
C MET A 126 -6.12 -1.41 23.42
N VAL A 127 -6.91 -2.21 22.70
CA VAL A 127 -6.63 -2.58 21.30
C VAL A 127 -6.71 -1.35 20.40
N MET A 128 -7.66 -0.45 20.62
CA MET A 128 -7.79 0.76 19.79
C MET A 128 -6.72 1.82 20.08
N LEU A 129 -6.01 1.80 21.21
CA LEU A 129 -4.98 2.80 21.55
C LEU A 129 -3.92 3.03 20.46
N PRO A 130 -3.28 2.01 19.86
CA PRO A 130 -2.29 2.20 18.80
C PRO A 130 -2.85 2.92 17.56
N PHE A 131 -4.17 2.87 17.30
CA PHE A 131 -4.78 3.58 16.17
C PHE A 131 -4.63 5.11 16.28
N TRP A 132 -4.63 5.65 17.50
CA TRP A 132 -4.55 7.09 17.74
C TRP A 132 -3.12 7.63 17.60
N THR A 133 -2.13 6.73 17.50
CA THR A 133 -0.72 7.11 17.34
C THR A 133 -0.36 7.23 15.87
N SER A 134 0.42 8.28 15.54
CA SER A 134 0.91 8.51 14.19
C SER A 134 1.65 7.29 13.66
N PHE A 135 1.28 6.84 12.46
CA PHE A 135 1.93 5.73 11.77
C PHE A 135 3.45 5.93 11.65
N LEU A 136 3.90 7.15 11.36
CA LEU A 136 5.33 7.47 11.25
C LEU A 136 6.07 7.28 12.58
N LEU A 137 5.47 7.73 13.70
CA LEU A 137 6.08 7.54 15.02
C LEU A 137 6.23 6.06 15.36
N ARG A 138 5.21 5.25 15.05
CA ARG A 138 5.24 3.79 15.21
C ARG A 138 6.37 3.15 14.39
N VAL A 139 6.54 3.56 13.13
CA VAL A 139 7.63 3.07 12.27
C VAL A 139 9.00 3.47 12.80
N TYR A 140 9.16 4.71 13.28
CA TYR A 140 10.44 5.15 13.86
C TYR A 140 10.77 4.43 15.17
N ALA A 141 9.77 4.16 16.01
CA ALA A 141 9.96 3.36 17.22
C ALA A 141 10.47 1.95 16.87
N TRP A 142 9.84 1.27 15.91
CA TRP A 142 10.33 -0.03 15.43
C TRP A 142 11.71 0.03 14.81
N LYS A 143 12.01 1.07 14.01
CA LYS A 143 13.35 1.31 13.48
C LYS A 143 14.38 1.42 14.60
N GLY A 144 14.07 2.12 15.69
CA GLY A 144 14.93 2.24 16.87
C GLY A 144 15.07 0.95 17.67
N ILE A 145 14.00 0.16 17.79
CA ILE A 145 14.02 -1.14 18.49
C ILE A 145 14.90 -2.16 17.75
N LEU A 146 14.77 -2.21 16.41
CA LEU A 146 15.44 -3.18 15.52
C LEU A 146 16.79 -2.70 14.99
N ALA A 147 17.21 -1.47 15.31
CA ALA A 147 18.53 -0.99 14.93
C ALA A 147 19.64 -1.85 15.54
N ASP A 148 20.83 -1.81 14.96
CA ASP A 148 21.99 -2.58 15.44
C ASP A 148 22.30 -2.24 16.91
N GLN A 149 22.24 -0.95 17.28
CA GLN A 149 22.36 -0.49 18.68
C GLN A 149 21.00 -0.31 19.38
N GLY A 150 19.95 -0.93 18.86
CA GLY A 150 18.59 -0.85 19.33
C GLY A 150 18.35 -1.56 20.65
N VAL A 151 17.13 -1.40 21.17
CA VAL A 151 16.72 -1.99 22.46
C VAL A 151 16.78 -3.51 22.40
N LEU A 152 16.37 -4.13 21.28
CA LEU A 152 16.30 -5.58 21.16
C LEU A 152 17.68 -6.23 21.21
N ASN A 153 18.64 -5.75 20.41
CA ASN A 153 20.01 -6.26 20.44
C ASN A 153 20.66 -6.08 21.82
N LYS A 154 20.46 -4.93 22.48
CA LYS A 154 20.97 -4.70 23.84
C LYS A 154 20.41 -5.68 24.86
N LEU A 155 19.11 -5.98 24.80
CA LEU A 155 18.48 -6.97 25.67
C LEU A 155 18.99 -8.39 25.40
N LEU A 156 19.15 -8.78 24.14
CA LEU A 156 19.67 -10.11 23.77
C LEU A 156 21.12 -10.30 24.20
N MET A 157 21.97 -9.27 24.05
CA MET A 157 23.35 -9.28 24.55
C MET A 157 23.39 -9.35 26.08
N MET A 158 22.53 -8.60 26.78
CA MET A 158 22.46 -8.62 28.25
C MET A 158 22.04 -9.99 28.80
N LEU A 159 21.17 -10.70 28.08
CA LEU A 159 20.76 -12.07 28.41
C LEU A 159 21.80 -13.13 28.03
N GLY A 160 22.90 -12.75 27.38
CA GLY A 160 23.94 -13.68 26.91
C GLY A 160 23.48 -14.60 25.78
N ILE A 161 22.43 -14.23 25.03
CA ILE A 161 21.91 -15.02 23.91
C ILE A 161 22.74 -14.79 22.65
N ILE A 162 23.29 -13.58 22.49
CA ILE A 162 24.12 -13.17 21.34
C ILE A 162 25.37 -12.45 21.86
N ASP A 163 26.52 -12.69 21.20
CA ASP A 163 27.79 -12.05 21.54
C ASP A 163 28.01 -10.72 20.78
N GLU A 164 27.39 -10.59 19.60
CA GLU A 164 27.46 -9.41 18.75
C GLU A 164 26.07 -8.97 18.25
N PRO A 165 25.86 -7.67 17.95
CA PRO A 165 24.59 -7.18 17.45
C PRO A 165 24.22 -7.80 16.10
N ILE A 166 23.00 -8.31 15.98
CA ILE A 166 22.48 -8.85 14.72
C ILE A 166 21.90 -7.70 13.89
N GLN A 167 22.24 -7.64 12.60
CA GLN A 167 21.61 -6.72 11.66
C GLN A 167 20.16 -7.14 11.39
N MET A 168 19.23 -6.64 12.20
CA MET A 168 17.81 -6.95 12.08
C MET A 168 17.09 -5.97 11.15
N LEU A 169 17.50 -4.69 11.15
CA LEU A 169 16.90 -3.66 10.32
C LEU A 169 17.23 -3.89 8.83
N TYR A 170 16.29 -3.56 7.94
CA TYR A 170 16.38 -3.76 6.49
C TYR A 170 16.42 -5.23 6.05
N THR A 171 15.97 -6.13 6.91
CA THR A 171 15.78 -7.56 6.59
C THR A 171 14.31 -7.90 6.34
N ASN A 172 14.08 -9.04 5.69
CA ASN A 172 12.74 -9.60 5.47
C ASN A 172 11.97 -9.78 6.79
N VAL A 173 12.67 -10.11 7.88
CA VAL A 173 12.07 -10.28 9.22
C VAL A 173 11.58 -8.94 9.75
N SER A 174 12.40 -7.89 9.68
CA SER A 174 11.97 -6.54 10.12
C SER A 174 10.77 -6.02 9.34
N MET A 175 10.70 -6.32 8.04
CA MET A 175 9.57 -5.97 7.19
C MET A 175 8.30 -6.69 7.65
N LEU A 176 8.36 -8.01 7.87
CA LEU A 176 7.21 -8.80 8.36
C LEU A 176 6.73 -8.35 9.73
N VAL A 177 7.63 -8.07 10.66
CA VAL A 177 7.28 -7.56 12.00
C VAL A 177 6.58 -6.20 11.90
N GLY A 178 7.17 -5.27 11.14
CA GLY A 178 6.60 -3.95 10.94
C GLY A 178 5.21 -4.01 10.29
N MET A 179 5.06 -4.78 9.20
CA MET A 179 3.77 -4.95 8.54
C MET A 179 2.72 -5.60 9.45
N THR A 180 3.06 -6.67 10.16
CA THR A 180 2.14 -7.35 11.07
C THR A 180 1.66 -6.43 12.17
N TYR A 181 2.56 -5.66 12.80
CA TYR A 181 2.19 -4.70 13.84
C TYR A 181 1.28 -3.58 13.32
N VAL A 182 1.49 -3.12 12.09
CA VAL A 182 0.69 -2.04 11.49
C VAL A 182 -0.74 -2.48 11.21
N TYR A 183 -0.91 -3.73 10.77
CA TYR A 183 -2.21 -4.29 10.41
C TYR A 183 -2.93 -5.01 11.55
N LEU A 184 -2.25 -5.28 12.66
CA LEU A 184 -2.91 -5.70 13.90
C LEU A 184 -3.78 -4.55 14.41
N PRO A 185 -5.02 -4.86 14.86
CA PRO A 185 -5.95 -3.86 15.35
C PRO A 185 -5.46 -3.14 16.61
#